data_AF-A0A2V8WQJ1-F1
#
_entry.id   AF-A0A2V8WQJ1-F1
#
_cell.length_a   1.000
_cell.length_b   1.000
_cell.length_c   1.000
_cell.angle_alpha   90.00
_cell.angle_beta   90.00
_cell.angle_gamma   90.00
#
_symmetry.space_group_name_H-M   'P 1'
#
loop_
_entity.id
_entity.type
_entity.pdbx_description
1 polymer ?
#
loop_
_entity_poly.entity_id
_entity_poly.type
_entity_poly.pdbx_seq_one_letter_code
_entity_poly.pdbx_strand_id
1 'polypeptide(L)'
;YDPSPQLEKITAHVMYINSADDFINPPELGIAEREIKKVKNGRFVLLPISDETRGHGTHTRAAVWKQYLAELLEKSAHSVDTRKGR
;
A
#
# COMPACT_ATOMS: atom_id res chain seq x y z
N TYR A 1 0.32 18.92 9.23
CA TYR A 1 1.56 18.18 8.90
C TYR A 1 1.37 17.56 7.52
N ASP A 2 2.28 17.78 6.57
CA ASP A 2 2.21 17.23 5.22
C ASP A 2 3.54 16.52 4.88
N PRO A 3 3.57 15.17 4.79
CA PRO A 3 4.76 14.41 4.43
C PRO A 3 4.96 14.25 2.92
N SER A 4 4.02 14.72 2.09
CA SER A 4 4.03 14.53 0.63
C SER A 4 5.33 14.99 -0.08
N PRO A 5 6.06 16.03 0.38
CA PRO A 5 7.31 16.45 -0.26
C PRO A 5 8.50 15.53 0.00
N GLN A 6 8.33 14.42 0.73
CA GLN A 6 9.41 13.49 1.08
C GLN A 6 9.13 12.05 0.65
N LEU A 7 8.03 11.79 -0.05
CA LEU A 7 7.64 10.43 -0.46
C LEU A 7 8.68 9.79 -1.39
N GLU A 8 9.37 10.58 -2.20
CA GLU A 8 10.46 10.14 -3.08
C GLU A 8 11.70 9.66 -2.34
N LYS A 9 11.87 10.02 -1.07
CA LYS A 9 12.95 9.53 -0.22
C LYS A 9 12.73 8.09 0.23
N ILE A 10 11.50 7.58 0.11
CA ILE A 10 11.16 6.21 0.52
C ILE A 10 11.70 5.24 -0.52
N THR A 11 12.71 4.46 -0.11
CA THR A 11 13.34 3.42 -0.93
C THR A 11 12.87 2.01 -0.57
N ALA A 12 12.28 1.82 0.61
CA ALA A 12 11.68 0.56 1.00
C ALA A 12 10.49 0.21 0.09
N HIS A 13 10.18 -1.08 -0.03
CA HIS A 13 8.92 -1.51 -0.65
C HIS A 13 7.75 -1.04 0.21
N VAL A 14 6.77 -0.39 -0.42
CA VAL A 14 5.57 0.10 0.26
C VAL A 14 4.36 -0.40 -0.49
N MET A 15 3.39 -0.90 0.27
CA MET A 15 2.06 -1.20 -0.24
C MET A 15 1.02 -0.41 0.55
N TYR A 16 0.23 0.39 -0.15
CA TYR A 16 -0.97 1.02 0.38
C TYR A 16 -2.16 0.19 -0.09
N ILE A 17 -2.89 -0.42 0.83
CA ILE A 17 -4.13 -1.14 0.55
C ILE A 17 -5.29 -0.33 1.12
N ASN A 18 -6.26 0.02 0.28
CA ASN A 18 -7.53 0.64 0.70
C ASN A 18 -8.72 -0.19 0.23
N SER A 19 -9.91 0.03 0.79
CA SER A 19 -11.15 -0.51 0.22
C SER A 19 -12.00 0.59 -0.41
N ALA A 20 -12.72 0.23 -1.47
CA ALA A 20 -13.58 1.14 -2.22
C ALA A 20 -14.76 1.70 -1.40
N ASP A 21 -15.06 1.11 -0.25
CA ASP A 21 -16.10 1.54 0.70
C ASP A 21 -15.53 2.32 1.91
N ASP A 22 -14.23 2.66 1.95
CA ASP A 22 -13.64 3.43 3.05
C ASP A 22 -14.06 4.91 2.99
N PHE A 23 -15.00 5.30 3.85
CA PHE A 23 -15.46 6.69 3.99
C PHE A 23 -14.49 7.62 4.75
N ILE A 24 -13.53 7.08 5.52
CA ILE A 24 -12.54 7.87 6.27
C ILE A 24 -11.36 8.24 5.36
N ASN A 25 -10.97 7.33 4.46
CA ASN A 25 -9.98 7.58 3.42
C ASN A 25 -10.61 7.39 2.03
N PRO A 26 -11.46 8.33 1.57
CA PRO A 26 -12.26 8.12 0.37
C PRO A 26 -11.37 7.97 -0.87
N PRO A 27 -11.36 6.79 -1.53
CA PRO A 27 -10.48 6.53 -2.66
C PRO A 27 -10.80 7.40 -3.88
N GLU A 28 -12.03 7.91 -4.00
CA GLU A 28 -12.47 8.82 -5.06
C GLU A 28 -11.71 10.16 -5.06
N LEU A 29 -11.05 10.52 -3.95
CA LEU A 29 -10.17 11.71 -3.92
C LEU A 29 -8.89 11.50 -4.74
N GLY A 30 -8.56 10.26 -5.11
CA GLY A 30 -7.40 9.92 -5.93
C GLY A 30 -6.04 10.26 -5.29
N ILE A 31 -6.01 10.62 -4.00
CA ILE A 31 -4.78 11.05 -3.31
C ILE A 31 -3.80 9.89 -3.23
N ALA A 32 -4.23 8.73 -2.71
CA ALA A 32 -3.35 7.56 -2.58
C ALA A 32 -2.80 7.10 -3.94
N GLU A 33 -3.66 6.99 -4.96
CA GLU A 33 -3.26 6.58 -6.31
C GLU A 33 -2.25 7.55 -6.95
N ARG A 34 -2.43 8.85 -6.74
CA ARG A 34 -1.52 9.87 -7.28
C ARG A 34 -0.19 9.90 -6.51
N GLU A 35 -0.24 9.98 -5.19
CA GLU A 35 0.93 10.22 -4.35
C GLU A 35 1.85 8.99 -4.26
N ILE A 36 1.30 7.77 -4.30
CA ILE A 36 2.11 6.55 -4.25
C ILE A 36 3.11 6.44 -5.41
N LYS A 37 2.81 7.11 -6.55
CA LYS A 37 3.70 7.16 -7.73
C LYS A 37 5.03 7.83 -7.44
N LYS A 38 5.12 8.64 -6.38
CA LYS A 38 6.37 9.26 -5.91
C LYS A 38 7.25 8.25 -5.19
N VAL A 39 6.68 7.19 -4.60
CA VAL A 39 7.42 6.17 -3.86
C VAL A 39 8.02 5.18 -4.86
N LYS A 40 9.36 5.07 -4.91
CA LYS A 40 10.08 4.29 -5.92
C LYS A 40 9.59 2.85 -6.07
N ASN A 41 9.32 2.19 -4.94
CA ASN A 41 8.84 0.81 -4.87
C ASN A 41 7.41 0.76 -4.28
N GLY A 42 6.62 1.81 -4.54
CA GLY A 42 5.26 1.96 -4.04
C GLY A 42 4.25 1.24 -4.91
N ARG A 43 3.28 0.59 -4.27
CA ARG A 43 2.09 0.05 -4.93
C ARG A 43 0.84 0.45 -4.17
N PHE A 44 -0.18 0.90 -4.91
CA PHE A 44 -1.52 1.07 -4.39
C PHE A 44 -2.42 -0.08 -4.84
N VAL A 45 -3.25 -0.57 -3.92
CA VAL A 45 -4.25 -1.61 -4.14
C VAL A 45 -5.58 -1.07 -3.65
N LEU A 46 -6.56 -1.02 -4.54
CA LEU A 46 -7.94 -0.71 -4.19
C LEU A 46 -8.75 -2.00 -4.19
N LEU A 47 -9.21 -2.41 -3.03
CA LEU A 47 -10.10 -3.56 -2.89
C LEU A 47 -11.50 -3.17 -3.38
N PRO A 48 -12.12 -3.93 -4.30
CA PRO A 48 -13.50 -3.69 -4.69
C PRO A 48 -14.42 -3.91 -3.49
N ILE A 49 -15.55 -3.19 -3.47
CA ILE A 49 -16.61 -3.40 -2.48
C ILE A 49 -17.09 -4.84 -2.58
N SER A 50 -17.26 -5.51 -1.44
CA SER A 50 -17.79 -6.87 -1.38
C SER A 50 -18.51 -7.12 -0.07
N ASP A 51 -19.18 -8.27 0.03
CA ASP A 51 -19.73 -8.79 1.28
C ASP A 51 -18.67 -9.05 2.35
N GLU A 52 -17.36 -8.86 2.05
CA GLU A 52 -16.23 -8.98 2.96
C GLU A 52 -15.58 -7.64 3.42
N THR A 53 -15.90 -6.51 2.77
CA THR A 53 -15.41 -5.16 3.14
C THR A 53 -16.32 -4.44 4.14
N ARG A 54 -15.74 -3.66 5.06
CA ARG A 54 -16.36 -3.03 6.27
C ARG A 54 -16.08 -1.53 6.28
N GLY A 55 -16.09 -0.89 5.11
CA GLY A 55 -15.56 0.46 4.95
C GLY A 55 -14.17 0.60 5.55
N HIS A 56 -13.94 1.66 6.34
CA HIS A 56 -12.66 1.84 7.02
C HIS A 56 -12.25 0.62 7.86
N GLY A 57 -13.20 -0.09 8.48
CA GLY A 57 -12.93 -1.28 9.29
C GLY A 57 -12.33 -2.47 8.53
N THR A 58 -12.25 -2.43 7.20
CA THR A 58 -11.62 -3.47 6.38
C THR A 58 -10.16 -3.71 6.77
N HIS A 59 -9.44 -2.70 7.29
CA HIS A 59 -8.06 -2.88 7.75
C HIS A 59 -7.91 -3.95 8.84
N THR A 60 -8.93 -4.18 9.67
CA THR A 60 -8.91 -5.21 10.72
C THR A 60 -9.23 -6.62 10.18
N ARG A 61 -9.68 -6.75 8.92
CA ARG A 61 -10.06 -8.03 8.31
C ARG A 61 -8.97 -8.59 7.40
N ALA A 62 -7.97 -9.22 8.01
CA ALA A 62 -6.83 -9.79 7.29
C ALA A 62 -7.22 -10.74 6.15
N ALA A 63 -8.33 -11.48 6.25
CA ALA A 63 -8.78 -12.37 5.19
C ALA A 63 -8.96 -11.67 3.81
N VAL A 64 -9.26 -10.37 3.80
CA VAL A 64 -9.51 -9.60 2.58
C VAL A 64 -8.21 -9.15 1.90
N TRP A 65 -7.15 -8.92 2.67
CA TRP A 65 -5.92 -8.29 2.18
C TRP A 65 -4.63 -9.10 2.39
N LYS A 66 -4.64 -10.18 3.17
CA LYS A 66 -3.43 -10.93 3.58
C LYS A 66 -2.55 -11.40 2.41
N GLN A 67 -3.15 -11.72 1.27
CA GLN A 67 -2.42 -12.12 0.06
C GLN A 67 -1.47 -11.02 -0.43
N TYR A 68 -1.87 -9.76 -0.28
CA TYR A 68 -1.06 -8.61 -0.65
C TYR A 68 0.08 -8.35 0.35
N LEU A 69 -0.15 -8.64 1.64
CA LEU A 69 0.94 -8.65 2.62
C LEU A 69 1.96 -9.74 2.29
N ALA A 70 1.52 -10.95 1.94
CA ALA A 70 2.42 -12.03 1.53
C ALA A 70 3.27 -11.61 0.32
N GLU A 71 2.67 -10.98 -0.68
CA GLU A 71 3.38 -10.42 -1.84
C GLU A 71 4.40 -9.33 -1.44
N LEU A 72 4.04 -8.43 -0.52
CA LEU A 72 4.96 -7.41 -0.02
C LEU A 72 6.17 -8.03 0.70
N LEU A 73 5.93 -9.05 1.53
CA LEU A 73 6.99 -9.77 2.24
C LEU A 73 7.93 -10.49 1.28
N GLU A 74 7.40 -11.14 0.25
CA GLU A 74 8.20 -11.80 -0.79
C GLU A 74 9.08 -10.79 -1.54
N LYS A 75 8.51 -9.66 -1.98
CA LYS A 75 9.25 -8.62 -2.71
C LYS A 75 10.30 -7.92 -1.84
N SER A 76 10.00 -7.71 -0.56
CA SER A 76 10.93 -7.04 0.36
C SER A 76 12.06 -7.97 0.83
N ALA A 77 11.82 -9.28 0.94
CA ALA A 77 12.86 -10.26 1.30
C ALA A 77 14.04 -10.28 0.33
N HIS A 78 13.78 -10.13 -0.97
CA HIS A 78 14.81 -10.13 -2.02
C HIS A 78 15.60 -8.82 -2.14
N SER A 79 15.19 -7.75 -1.44
CA SER A 79 15.86 -6.45 -1.49
C SER A 79 17.11 -6.34 -0.60
N VAL A 80 17.41 -7.38 0.18
CA VAL A 80 18.52 -7.37 1.16
C VAL A 80 19.86 -7.81 0.56
N ASP A 81 19.92 -8.44 -0.62
CA ASP A 81 21.14 -9.09 -1.12
C ASP A 81 21.67 -8.55 -2.46
N THR A 82 21.92 -7.25 -2.56
CA THR A 82 22.76 -6.66 -3.65
C THR A 82 23.94 -5.83 -3.14
N ARG A 83 24.27 -5.91 -1.84
CA ARG A 83 25.43 -5.22 -1.24
C ARG A 83 26.53 -6.16 -0.72
N LYS A 84 26.50 -7.45 -1.06
CA LYS A 84 27.66 -8.35 -0.95
C LYS A 84 28.28 -8.55 -2.34
N GLY A 85 29.06 -7.59 -2.79
CA GLY A 85 29.70 -7.69 -4.10
C GLY A 85 30.34 -6.40 -4.59
N ARG A 86 31.15 -5.76 -3.75
CA ARG A 86 32.28 -4.91 -4.15
C ARG A 86 33.18 -4.66 -2.95
#